data_AF-A0AAP6K6B6-F1
#
_entry.id   AF-A0AAP6K6B6-F1
#
_cell.length_a   1.000
_cell.length_b   1.000
_cell.length_c   1.000
_cell.angle_alpha   90.00
_cell.angle_beta   90.00
_cell.angle_gamma   90.00
#
_symmetry.space_group_name_H-M   'P 1'
#
loop_
_entity.id
_entity.type
_entity.pdbx_description
1 polymer ?
#
loop_
_entity_poly.entity_id
_entity_poly.type
_entity_poly.pdbx_seq_one_letter_code
_entity_poly.pdbx_strand_id
1 'polypeptide(L)'
;SGAPIADAAIELRTASDEKIKTYYTDKDGKYAFDVEPLKTYKTVYKKPGYIQAIVHVPALKPEEKREVSLNLYNEMQIKVDDRLVTIKEDDDLAKILNLKPIYFDYNGYKIRESSKTELDKVVQLLSIRPSISIQVNSHTDSRGKDDFNMRLSENRASATVDYIVKAGISADRISGKGFGETRLINRCTNGVPCSEAEH
;
A
#
# COMPACT_ATOMS: atom_id res chain seq x y z
N SER A 1 21.02 1.88 1.66
CA SER A 1 21.46 1.16 2.87
C SER A 1 20.69 1.71 4.07
N GLY A 2 20.18 0.86 4.94
CA GLY A 2 19.47 1.25 6.17
C GLY A 2 20.42 1.30 7.36
N ALA A 3 20.04 2.04 8.41
CA ALA A 3 20.74 2.02 9.69
C ALA A 3 20.52 0.67 10.40
N PRO A 4 21.48 0.17 11.19
CA PRO A 4 21.28 -1.01 12.03
C PRO A 4 20.14 -0.80 13.03
N ILE A 5 19.37 -1.86 13.30
CA ILE A 5 18.19 -1.81 14.17
C ILE A 5 18.51 -2.56 15.46
N ALA A 6 18.79 -1.82 16.52
CA ALA A 6 19.02 -2.36 17.86
C ALA A 6 17.72 -2.73 18.58
N ASP A 7 17.79 -3.64 19.54
CA ASP A 7 16.70 -4.08 20.41
C ASP A 7 15.43 -4.51 19.65
N ALA A 8 15.59 -5.10 18.46
CA ALA A 8 14.50 -5.78 17.77
C ALA A 8 14.36 -7.18 18.37
N ALA A 9 13.14 -7.56 18.74
CA ALA A 9 12.84 -8.88 19.28
C ALA A 9 12.76 -9.92 18.15
N ILE A 10 13.39 -11.07 18.35
CA ILE A 10 13.46 -12.16 17.38
C ILE A 10 12.86 -13.40 18.05
N GLU A 11 11.63 -13.73 17.72
CA GLU A 11 10.98 -14.93 18.23
C GLU A 11 11.38 -16.13 17.37
N LEU A 12 12.19 -17.03 17.92
CA LEU A 12 12.46 -18.33 17.33
C LEU A 12 11.27 -19.26 17.60
N ARG A 13 10.73 -19.84 16.53
CA ARG A 13 9.57 -20.72 16.58
C ARG A 13 9.81 -22.01 15.80
N THR A 14 9.13 -23.08 16.20
CA THR A 14 9.07 -24.35 15.46
C THR A 14 8.35 -24.16 14.12
N ALA A 15 8.42 -25.17 13.24
CA ALA A 15 7.62 -25.22 12.02
C ALA A 15 6.10 -25.19 12.28
N SER A 16 5.64 -25.67 13.44
CA SER A 16 4.24 -25.62 13.88
C SER A 16 3.84 -24.31 14.58
N ASP A 17 4.69 -23.28 14.51
CA ASP A 17 4.49 -21.95 15.12
C ASP A 17 4.51 -21.89 16.65
N GLU A 18 5.05 -22.93 17.31
CA GLU A 18 5.28 -22.90 18.75
C GLU A 18 6.50 -22.03 19.07
N LYS A 19 6.35 -21.07 19.98
CA LYS A 19 7.44 -20.19 20.40
C LYS A 19 8.41 -20.92 21.31
N ILE A 20 9.67 -20.98 20.88
CA ILE A 20 10.77 -21.60 21.65
C ILE A 20 11.41 -20.55 22.56
N LYS A 21 11.88 -19.43 21.98
CA LYS A 21 12.62 -18.39 22.71
C LYS A 21 12.58 -17.06 21.97
N THR A 22 12.82 -15.98 22.70
CA THR A 22 13.01 -14.64 22.14
C THR A 22 14.47 -14.20 22.32
N TYR A 23 15.06 -13.69 21.25
CA TYR A 23 16.38 -13.04 21.22
C TYR A 23 16.23 -11.55 20.89
N TYR A 24 17.31 -10.79 21.01
CA TYR A 24 17.31 -9.37 20.70
C TYR A 24 18.55 -9.02 19.88
N THR A 25 18.40 -8.08 18.94
CA THR A 25 19.54 -7.51 18.22
C THR A 25 20.37 -6.60 19.12
N ASP A 26 21.68 -6.63 18.94
CA ASP A 26 22.61 -5.70 19.59
C ASP A 26 22.58 -4.29 18.97
N LYS A 27 23.43 -3.39 19.48
CA LYS A 27 23.56 -2.01 18.99
C LYS A 27 23.89 -1.89 17.49
N ASP A 28 24.49 -2.94 16.91
CA ASP A 28 24.89 -3.00 15.51
C ASP A 28 23.89 -3.84 14.68
N GLY A 29 22.73 -4.19 15.25
CA GLY A 29 21.67 -4.95 14.60
C GLY A 29 21.95 -6.45 14.50
N LYS A 30 22.99 -6.97 15.14
CA LYS A 30 23.42 -8.37 15.03
C LYS A 30 22.79 -9.24 16.10
N TYR A 31 22.66 -10.51 15.80
CA TYR A 31 22.15 -11.55 16.70
C TYR A 31 22.70 -12.92 16.30
N ALA A 32 22.70 -13.86 17.24
CA ALA A 32 23.03 -15.26 16.97
C ALA A 32 22.29 -16.16 17.95
N PHE A 33 21.92 -17.35 17.49
CA PHE A 33 21.36 -18.41 18.32
C PHE A 33 21.60 -19.75 17.65
N ASP A 34 21.63 -20.81 18.45
CA ASP A 34 21.73 -22.18 17.97
C ASP A 34 20.35 -22.79 17.74
N VAL A 35 20.30 -23.74 16.81
CA VAL A 35 19.12 -24.55 16.49
C VAL A 35 19.51 -26.02 16.47
N GLU A 36 18.55 -26.92 16.71
CA GLU A 36 18.85 -28.34 16.61
C GLU A 36 19.05 -28.72 15.12
N PRO A 37 20.05 -29.56 14.81
CA PRO A 37 20.26 -30.02 13.45
C PRO A 37 19.05 -30.75 12.86
N LEU A 38 18.92 -30.70 11.55
CA LEU A 38 17.92 -31.42 10.78
C LEU A 38 16.45 -31.05 11.08
N LYS A 39 16.22 -29.95 11.81
CA LYS A 39 14.89 -29.38 12.07
C LYS A 39 14.71 -28.04 11.37
N THR A 40 13.49 -27.74 10.95
CA THR A 40 13.12 -26.45 10.37
C THR A 40 12.52 -25.53 11.42
N TYR A 41 12.78 -24.23 11.25
CA TYR A 41 12.30 -23.19 12.16
C TYR A 41 11.81 -21.99 11.37
N LYS A 42 11.18 -21.07 12.08
CA LYS A 42 11.00 -19.70 11.58
C LYS A 42 11.33 -18.70 12.68
N THR A 43 11.76 -17.53 12.26
CA THR A 43 11.99 -16.38 13.12
C THR A 43 10.99 -15.29 12.79
N VAL A 44 10.38 -14.70 13.82
CA VAL A 44 9.49 -13.53 13.69
C VAL A 44 10.18 -12.33 14.32
N TYR A 45 10.49 -11.34 13.51
CA TYR A 45 11.18 -10.12 13.93
C TYR A 45 10.15 -9.05 14.27
N LYS A 46 10.28 -8.44 15.45
CA LYS A 46 9.36 -7.44 15.97
C LYS A 46 10.13 -6.25 16.52
N LYS A 47 9.79 -5.06 16.04
CA LYS A 47 10.22 -3.79 16.61
C LYS A 47 9.02 -2.83 16.54
N PRO A 48 8.60 -2.18 17.64
CA PRO A 48 7.52 -1.20 17.59
C PRO A 48 7.78 -0.16 16.51
N GLY A 49 6.78 0.10 15.66
CA GLY A 49 6.91 1.01 14.52
C GLY A 49 7.60 0.39 13.30
N TYR A 50 7.77 -0.93 13.24
CA TYR A 50 8.28 -1.66 12.07
C TYR A 50 7.37 -2.83 11.70
N ILE A 51 7.25 -3.08 10.40
CA ILE A 51 6.51 -4.22 9.86
C ILE A 51 7.23 -5.49 10.31
N GLN A 52 6.47 -6.44 10.84
CA GLN A 52 7.03 -7.72 11.26
C GLN A 52 7.56 -8.50 10.05
N ALA A 53 8.76 -9.04 10.17
CA ALA A 53 9.33 -9.91 9.15
C ALA A 53 9.33 -11.36 9.64
N ILE A 54 9.12 -12.30 8.73
CA ILE A 54 9.23 -13.74 9.00
C ILE A 54 10.33 -14.31 8.11
N VAL A 55 11.31 -14.97 8.71
CA VAL A 55 12.34 -15.71 7.97
C VAL A 55 12.25 -17.19 8.30
N HIS A 56 12.16 -18.00 7.25
CA HIS A 56 12.22 -19.45 7.38
C HIS A 56 13.68 -19.90 7.46
N VAL A 57 13.98 -20.70 8.48
CA VAL A 57 15.29 -21.31 8.69
C VAL A 57 15.18 -22.77 8.25
N PRO A 58 15.86 -23.19 7.17
CA PRO A 58 15.82 -24.58 6.73
C PRO A 58 16.58 -25.48 7.70
N ALA A 59 16.40 -26.78 7.55
CA ALA A 59 17.15 -27.80 8.28
C ALA A 59 18.66 -27.65 8.02
N LEU A 60 19.42 -27.39 9.09
CA LEU A 60 20.89 -27.26 9.04
C LEU A 60 21.56 -28.57 9.47
N LYS A 61 22.72 -28.88 8.89
CA LYS A 61 23.57 -29.99 9.35
C LYS A 61 24.26 -29.63 10.67
N PRO A 62 24.77 -30.63 11.43
CA PRO A 62 25.64 -30.35 12.58
C PRO A 62 26.77 -29.41 12.19
N GLU A 63 27.02 -28.40 13.03
CA GLU A 63 28.05 -27.35 12.86
C GLU A 63 27.87 -26.41 11.66
N GLU A 64 26.82 -26.58 10.85
CA GLU A 64 26.51 -25.67 9.75
C GLU A 64 26.05 -24.32 10.28
N LYS A 65 26.70 -23.25 9.79
CA LYS A 65 26.34 -21.86 10.12
C LYS A 65 25.63 -21.23 8.95
N ARG A 66 24.59 -20.46 9.25
CA ARG A 66 23.86 -19.68 8.25
C ARG A 66 23.73 -18.24 8.71
N GLU A 67 24.23 -17.34 7.86
CA GLU A 67 23.99 -15.91 8.02
C GLU A 67 22.67 -15.53 7.35
N VAL A 68 21.89 -14.70 8.05
CA VAL A 68 20.64 -14.14 7.54
C VAL A 68 20.73 -12.64 7.72
N SER A 69 20.66 -11.93 6.59
CA SER A 69 20.51 -10.47 6.57
C SER A 69 19.09 -10.13 6.15
N LEU A 70 18.44 -9.21 6.85
CA LEU A 70 17.12 -8.71 6.50
C LEU A 70 17.00 -7.21 6.79
N ASN A 71 16.11 -6.55 6.08
CA ASN A 71 15.72 -5.17 6.34
C ASN A 71 14.34 -5.18 7.00
N LEU A 72 14.21 -4.54 8.17
CA LEU A 72 12.88 -4.21 8.70
C LEU A 72 12.49 -2.84 8.15
N TYR A 73 11.26 -2.75 7.69
CA TYR A 73 10.69 -1.51 7.18
C TYR A 73 9.83 -0.87 8.25
N ASN A 74 9.95 0.44 8.47
CA ASN A 74 9.09 1.15 9.39
C ASN A 74 7.62 0.95 9.00
N GLU A 75 6.74 0.73 9.98
CA GLU A 75 5.31 0.89 9.82
C GLU A 75 5.04 2.36 9.49
N MET A 76 4.49 2.59 8.30
CA MET A 76 4.18 3.94 7.88
C MET A 76 2.90 4.40 8.55
N GLN A 77 3.03 5.24 9.58
CA GLN A 77 1.89 5.85 10.24
C GLN A 77 1.69 7.30 9.76
N ILE A 78 0.42 7.64 9.52
CA ILE A 78 -0.02 8.99 9.20
C ILE A 78 -1.09 9.42 10.19
N LYS A 79 -1.23 10.73 10.37
CA LYS A 79 -2.29 11.31 11.20
C LYS A 79 -3.46 11.69 10.30
N VAL A 80 -4.62 11.07 10.49
CA VAL A 80 -5.88 11.39 9.80
C VAL A 80 -6.94 11.65 10.87
N ASP A 81 -7.58 12.82 10.83
CA ASP A 81 -8.63 13.22 11.79
C ASP A 81 -8.26 12.95 13.25
N ASP A 82 -7.05 13.37 13.64
CA ASP A 82 -6.45 13.16 14.98
C ASP A 82 -6.15 11.72 15.40
N ARG A 83 -6.22 10.76 14.48
CA ARG A 83 -5.92 9.35 14.73
C ARG A 83 -4.67 8.92 13.95
N LEU A 84 -3.84 8.09 14.57
CA LEU A 84 -2.73 7.44 13.87
C LEU A 84 -3.28 6.25 13.08
N VAL A 85 -3.00 6.22 11.78
CA VAL A 85 -3.40 5.16 10.86
C VAL A 85 -2.14 4.59 10.21
N THR A 86 -1.99 3.27 10.25
CA THR A 86 -0.92 2.55 9.54
C THR A 86 -1.34 2.34 8.09
N ILE A 87 -0.49 2.75 7.15
CA ILE A 87 -0.62 2.48 5.71
C ILE A 87 0.24 1.26 5.36
N LYS A 88 -0.35 0.35 4.58
CA LYS A 88 0.28 -0.84 4.02
C LYS A 88 0.30 -0.76 2.49
N GLU A 89 1.05 -1.65 1.87
CA GLU A 89 0.99 -1.87 0.43
C GLU A 89 -0.43 -2.26 0.01
N ASP A 90 -0.85 -1.77 -1.15
CA ASP A 90 -2.20 -1.95 -1.74
C ASP A 90 -3.38 -1.34 -0.96
N ASP A 91 -3.14 -0.57 0.08
CA ASP A 91 -4.21 0.14 0.78
C ASP A 91 -4.90 1.20 -0.11
N ASP A 92 -6.22 1.29 0.02
CA ASP A 92 -7.04 2.28 -0.66
C ASP A 92 -6.96 3.63 0.06
N LEU A 93 -6.11 4.50 -0.47
CA LEU A 93 -5.84 5.79 0.14
C LEU A 93 -7.08 6.71 0.18
N ALA A 94 -8.03 6.54 -0.74
CA ALA A 94 -9.27 7.32 -0.72
C ALA A 94 -10.10 6.99 0.52
N LYS A 95 -10.13 5.72 0.95
CA LYS A 95 -10.79 5.31 2.20
C LYS A 95 -10.02 5.77 3.43
N ILE A 96 -8.69 5.62 3.42
CA ILE A 96 -7.85 6.02 4.56
C ILE A 96 -7.96 7.52 4.84
N LEU A 97 -7.93 8.35 3.79
CA LEU A 97 -8.04 9.81 3.91
C LEU A 97 -9.50 10.31 3.94
N ASN A 98 -10.47 9.39 3.93
CA ASN A 98 -11.90 9.70 3.88
C ASN A 98 -12.24 10.73 2.78
N LEU A 99 -11.72 10.49 1.57
CA LEU A 99 -11.92 11.38 0.44
C LEU A 99 -13.35 11.31 -0.06
N LYS A 100 -13.91 12.48 -0.38
CA LYS A 100 -15.16 12.54 -1.16
C LYS A 100 -14.89 12.11 -2.61
N PRO A 101 -15.92 11.67 -3.35
CA PRO A 101 -15.76 11.34 -4.75
C PRO A 101 -15.13 12.48 -5.57
N ILE A 102 -14.19 12.12 -6.44
CA ILE A 102 -13.57 13.06 -7.37
C ILE A 102 -14.49 13.20 -8.58
N TYR A 103 -15.05 14.40 -8.73
CA TYR A 103 -15.96 14.73 -9.81
C TYR A 103 -15.24 15.45 -10.96
N PHE A 104 -15.73 15.17 -12.16
CA PHE A 104 -15.28 15.79 -13.39
C PHE A 104 -16.43 16.58 -14.04
N ASP A 105 -16.08 17.54 -14.89
CA ASP A 105 -17.07 18.24 -15.71
C ASP A 105 -17.85 17.24 -16.59
N TYR A 106 -19.11 17.58 -16.92
CA TYR A 106 -20.00 16.69 -17.65
C TYR A 106 -19.37 16.20 -18.96
N ASN A 107 -19.45 14.89 -19.20
CA ASN A 107 -18.86 14.21 -20.35
C ASN A 107 -17.36 14.52 -20.59
N GLY A 108 -16.63 14.84 -19.52
CA GLY A 108 -15.24 15.27 -19.59
C GLY A 108 -14.36 14.70 -18.49
N TYR A 109 -13.11 15.15 -18.53
CA TYR A 109 -12.03 14.76 -17.62
C TYR A 109 -11.39 15.99 -16.93
N LYS A 110 -11.98 17.17 -17.09
CA LYS A 110 -11.59 18.34 -16.30
C LYS A 110 -12.08 18.16 -14.87
N ILE A 111 -11.13 18.19 -13.92
CA ILE A 111 -11.41 18.04 -12.49
C ILE A 111 -12.20 19.27 -12.01
N ARG A 112 -13.30 19.03 -11.29
CA ARG A 112 -14.09 20.11 -10.69
C ARG A 112 -13.33 20.77 -9.54
N GLU A 113 -13.58 22.06 -9.34
CA GLU A 113 -12.93 22.81 -8.25
C GLU A 113 -13.17 22.19 -6.88
N SER A 114 -14.39 21.70 -6.61
CA SER A 114 -14.72 21.02 -5.35
C SER A 114 -13.92 19.73 -5.12
N SER A 115 -13.43 19.09 -6.19
CA SER A 115 -12.64 17.86 -6.10
C SER A 115 -11.15 18.14 -5.92
N LYS A 116 -10.68 19.35 -6.23
CA LYS A 116 -9.30 19.76 -5.96
C LYS A 116 -8.97 19.73 -4.48
N THR A 117 -9.89 20.19 -3.61
CA THR A 117 -9.69 20.12 -2.15
C THR A 117 -9.44 18.70 -1.65
N GLU A 118 -10.06 17.68 -2.28
CA GLU A 118 -9.82 16.28 -1.92
C GLU A 118 -8.47 15.78 -2.46
N LEU A 119 -8.09 16.18 -3.68
CA LEU A 119 -6.76 15.87 -4.23
C LEU A 119 -5.63 16.55 -3.47
N ASP A 120 -5.86 17.74 -2.91
CA ASP A 120 -4.87 18.46 -2.10
C ASP A 120 -4.50 17.70 -0.82
N LYS A 121 -5.44 16.93 -0.24
CA LYS A 121 -5.15 16.01 0.88
C LYS A 121 -4.16 14.92 0.46
N VAL A 122 -4.32 14.38 -0.75
CA VAL A 122 -3.39 13.40 -1.33
C VAL A 122 -2.02 14.04 -1.56
N VAL A 123 -1.97 15.22 -2.18
CA VAL A 123 -0.73 15.99 -2.41
C VAL A 123 0.00 16.25 -1.08
N GLN A 124 -0.71 16.70 -0.05
CA GLN A 124 -0.13 16.98 1.26
C GLN A 124 0.51 15.72 1.85
N LEU A 125 -0.17 14.57 1.78
CA LEU A 125 0.39 13.31 2.26
C LEU A 125 1.64 12.92 1.48
N LEU A 126 1.59 12.95 0.15
CA LEU A 126 2.73 12.58 -0.70
C LEU A 126 3.93 13.51 -0.52
N SER A 127 3.68 14.78 -0.14
CA SER A 127 4.73 15.74 0.21
C SER A 127 5.40 15.40 1.54
N ILE A 128 4.61 15.05 2.56
CA ILE A 128 5.11 14.71 3.91
C ILE A 128 5.76 13.31 3.94
N ARG A 129 5.39 12.43 3.00
CA ARG A 129 5.88 11.05 2.91
C ARG A 129 6.42 10.75 1.52
N PRO A 130 7.68 11.15 1.22
CA PRO A 130 8.31 10.92 -0.09
C PRO A 130 8.45 9.46 -0.52
N SER A 131 8.36 8.52 0.41
CA SER A 131 8.44 7.07 0.15
C SER A 131 7.15 6.46 -0.40
N ILE A 132 6.02 7.17 -0.36
CA ILE A 132 4.75 6.66 -0.89
C ILE A 132 4.72 6.85 -2.40
N SER A 133 4.36 5.80 -3.13
CA SER A 133 3.90 5.90 -4.52
C SER A 133 2.44 5.46 -4.61
N ILE A 134 1.68 6.01 -5.55
CA ILE A 134 0.26 5.71 -5.73
C ILE A 134 -0.07 5.39 -7.18
N GLN A 135 -1.13 4.62 -7.38
CA GLN A 135 -1.78 4.44 -8.68
C GLN A 135 -3.19 5.03 -8.62
N VAL A 136 -3.48 5.96 -9.52
CA VAL A 136 -4.82 6.50 -9.71
C VAL A 136 -5.63 5.55 -10.58
N ASN A 137 -6.69 4.97 -10.00
CA ASN A 137 -7.63 4.14 -10.73
C ASN A 137 -8.90 4.96 -11.03
N SER A 138 -9.27 5.05 -12.30
CA SER A 138 -10.50 5.75 -12.71
C SER A 138 -11.50 4.81 -13.36
N HIS A 139 -12.78 5.09 -13.14
CA HIS A 139 -13.91 4.25 -13.51
C HIS A 139 -15.05 5.09 -14.10
N THR A 140 -15.97 4.45 -14.80
CA THR A 140 -17.23 5.02 -15.26
C THR A 140 -18.40 4.14 -14.79
N ASP A 141 -19.61 4.71 -14.83
CA ASP A 141 -20.83 3.88 -14.86
C ASP A 141 -20.96 3.20 -16.23
N SER A 142 -22.02 2.41 -16.40
CA SER A 142 -22.31 1.64 -17.62
C SER A 142 -22.99 2.42 -18.74
N ARG A 143 -23.23 3.73 -18.56
CA ARG A 143 -23.93 4.52 -19.57
C ARG A 143 -22.94 4.89 -20.65
N GLY A 144 -23.25 4.49 -21.89
CA GLY A 144 -22.44 4.79 -23.06
C GLY A 144 -21.89 3.53 -23.71
N LYS A 145 -20.88 3.71 -24.56
CA LYS A 145 -20.18 2.59 -25.21
C LYS A 145 -18.94 2.23 -24.40
N ASP A 146 -18.64 0.95 -24.26
CA ASP A 146 -17.50 0.42 -23.50
C ASP A 146 -16.19 1.12 -23.89
N ASP A 147 -15.91 1.24 -25.20
CA ASP A 147 -14.73 1.91 -25.75
C ASP A 147 -14.65 3.41 -25.40
N PHE A 148 -15.80 4.06 -25.29
CA PHE A 148 -15.89 5.45 -24.90
C PHE A 148 -15.60 5.59 -23.41
N ASN A 149 -16.23 4.73 -22.59
CA ASN A 149 -16.06 4.68 -21.15
C ASN A 149 -14.62 4.35 -20.74
N MET A 150 -13.97 3.43 -21.47
CA MET A 150 -12.55 3.13 -21.29
C MET A 150 -11.70 4.39 -21.53
N ARG A 151 -11.84 5.05 -22.67
CA ARG A 151 -11.11 6.30 -22.99
C ARG A 151 -11.39 7.42 -21.99
N LEU A 152 -12.63 7.57 -21.57
CA LEU A 152 -13.03 8.59 -20.59
C LEU A 152 -12.35 8.34 -19.25
N SER A 153 -12.34 7.11 -18.76
CA SER A 153 -11.66 6.76 -17.51
C SER A 153 -10.14 6.95 -17.62
N GLU A 154 -9.51 6.60 -18.73
CA GLU A 154 -8.07 6.77 -18.95
C GLU A 154 -7.68 8.26 -18.90
N ASN A 155 -8.47 9.11 -19.58
CA ASN A 155 -8.29 10.56 -19.55
C ASN A 155 -8.48 11.15 -18.14
N ARG A 156 -9.45 10.63 -17.36
CA ARG A 156 -9.69 11.07 -15.97
C ARG A 156 -8.56 10.66 -15.04
N ALA A 157 -8.03 9.45 -15.19
CA ALA A 157 -6.85 9.01 -14.45
C ALA A 157 -5.66 9.92 -14.79
N SER A 158 -5.41 10.16 -16.07
CA SER A 158 -4.32 11.02 -16.55
C SER A 158 -4.44 12.46 -16.05
N ALA A 159 -5.64 13.06 -16.10
CA ALA A 159 -5.89 14.41 -15.58
C ALA A 159 -5.63 14.52 -14.07
N THR A 160 -5.94 13.47 -13.32
CA THR A 160 -5.68 13.40 -11.87
C THR A 160 -4.19 13.26 -11.58
N VAL A 161 -3.48 12.40 -12.32
CA VAL A 161 -2.01 12.29 -12.25
C VAL A 161 -1.37 13.65 -12.52
N ASP A 162 -1.75 14.30 -13.63
CA ASP A 162 -1.26 15.62 -14.02
C ASP A 162 -1.50 16.67 -12.94
N TYR A 163 -2.65 16.65 -12.27
CA TYR A 163 -2.95 17.56 -11.17
C TYR A 163 -1.94 17.41 -10.02
N ILE A 164 -1.71 16.17 -9.58
CA ILE A 164 -0.82 15.88 -8.44
C ILE A 164 0.65 16.17 -8.81
N VAL A 165 1.06 15.87 -10.05
CA VAL A 165 2.41 16.20 -10.54
C VAL A 165 2.61 17.72 -10.62
N LYS A 166 1.64 18.47 -11.15
CA LYS A 166 1.70 19.95 -11.19
C LYS A 166 1.74 20.58 -9.81
N ALA A 167 1.23 19.90 -8.78
CA ALA A 167 1.33 20.32 -7.39
C ALA A 167 2.71 20.04 -6.75
N GLY A 168 3.67 19.48 -7.49
CA GLY A 168 5.06 19.32 -7.08
C GLY A 168 5.46 17.90 -6.67
N ILE A 169 4.59 16.90 -6.85
CA ILE A 169 4.95 15.50 -6.60
C ILE A 169 5.68 14.93 -7.81
N SER A 170 6.77 14.20 -7.56
CA SER A 170 7.56 13.56 -8.63
C SER A 170 6.74 12.54 -9.42
N ALA A 171 6.85 12.58 -10.75
CA ALA A 171 6.05 11.76 -11.67
C ALA A 171 6.33 10.25 -11.57
N ASP A 172 7.52 9.85 -11.13
CA ASP A 172 7.88 8.44 -10.88
C ASP A 172 7.09 7.81 -9.72
N ARG A 173 6.46 8.63 -8.87
CA ARG A 173 5.66 8.19 -7.72
C ARG A 173 4.19 8.03 -8.02
N ILE A 174 3.74 8.37 -9.23
CA ILE A 174 2.32 8.43 -9.56
C ILE A 174 2.09 7.78 -10.93
N SER A 175 1.26 6.74 -10.94
CA SER A 175 0.74 6.15 -12.18
C SER A 175 -0.77 6.36 -12.27
N GLY A 176 -1.32 6.22 -13.48
CA GLY A 176 -2.76 6.33 -13.74
C GLY A 176 -3.23 5.17 -14.60
N LYS A 177 -4.45 4.68 -14.35
CA LYS A 177 -5.10 3.66 -15.17
C LYS A 177 -6.62 3.83 -15.20
N GLY A 178 -7.17 3.86 -16.41
CA GLY A 178 -8.60 3.75 -16.67
C GLY A 178 -9.06 2.29 -16.71
N PHE A 179 -10.27 2.04 -16.18
CA PHE A 179 -10.92 0.74 -16.22
C PHE A 179 -12.29 0.77 -16.91
N GLY A 180 -12.75 1.95 -17.36
CA GLY A 180 -14.12 2.16 -17.83
C GLY A 180 -15.14 1.60 -16.84
N GLU A 181 -16.10 0.87 -17.37
CA GLU A 181 -17.18 0.20 -16.62
C GLU A 181 -16.85 -1.27 -16.27
N THR A 182 -15.60 -1.72 -16.44
CA THR A 182 -15.23 -3.14 -16.21
C THR A 182 -15.23 -3.56 -14.73
N ARG A 183 -15.37 -2.59 -13.82
CA ARG A 183 -15.31 -2.77 -12.36
C ARG A 183 -16.45 -2.02 -11.66
N LEU A 184 -17.68 -2.27 -12.09
CA LEU A 184 -18.88 -1.71 -11.46
C LEU A 184 -19.03 -2.20 -10.01
N ILE A 185 -19.55 -1.33 -9.16
CA ILE A 185 -19.84 -1.64 -7.74
C ILE A 185 -21.34 -1.91 -7.50
N ASN A 186 -22.15 -1.85 -8.55
CA ASN A 186 -23.60 -2.03 -8.53
C ASN A 186 -24.04 -3.05 -9.60
N ARG A 187 -25.34 -3.31 -9.67
CA ARG A 187 -25.94 -4.24 -10.65
C ARG A 187 -26.13 -3.65 -12.05
N CYS A 188 -25.80 -2.38 -12.25
CA CYS A 188 -26.17 -1.63 -13.45
C CYS A 188 -25.20 -1.92 -14.58
N THR A 189 -25.11 -3.16 -15.04
CA THR A 189 -24.31 -3.53 -16.22
C THR A 189 -25.05 -3.19 -17.51
N ASN A 190 -24.38 -3.28 -18.66
CA ASN A 190 -25.00 -3.04 -19.96
C ASN A 190 -26.25 -3.91 -20.16
N GLY A 191 -27.35 -3.25 -20.56
CA GLY A 191 -28.64 -3.89 -20.77
C GLY A 191 -29.47 -4.14 -19.49
N VAL A 192 -28.95 -3.85 -18.29
CA VAL A 192 -29.72 -3.94 -17.05
C VAL A 192 -30.43 -2.61 -16.78
N PRO A 193 -31.78 -2.59 -16.66
CA PRO A 193 -32.50 -1.38 -16.31
C PRO A 193 -32.13 -0.88 -14.90
N CYS A 194 -31.67 0.35 -14.86
CA CYS A 194 -31.35 1.10 -13.64
C CYS A 194 -31.89 2.54 -13.76
N SER A 195 -32.25 3.12 -12.62
CA SER A 195 -32.60 4.53 -12.50
C SER A 195 -31.36 5.42 -12.52
N GLU A 196 -31.55 6.72 -12.81
CA GLU A 196 -30.46 7.71 -12.78
C GLU A 196 -29.73 7.78 -11.43
N ALA A 197 -30.42 7.48 -10.33
CA ALA A 197 -29.82 7.45 -8.99
C ALA A 197 -29.05 6.15 -8.71
N GLU A 198 -29.30 5.08 -9.47
CA GLU A 198 -28.58 3.81 -9.34
C GLU A 198 -27.25 3.81 -10.12
N HIS A 199 -27.13 4.66 -11.16
CA HIS A 199 -25.90 4.86 -11.94
C HIS A 199 -24.94 5.84 -11.26
#